data_AF-A0ABD5BRE9-F1
#
_entry.id   AF-A0ABD5BRE9-F1
#
_cell.length_a   1.000
_cell.length_b   1.000
_cell.length_c   1.000
_cell.angle_alpha   90.00
_cell.angle_beta   90.00
_cell.angle_gamma   90.00
#
_symmetry.space_group_name_H-M   'P 1'
#
loop_
_entity.id
_entity.type
_entity.pdbx_description
1 polymer ?
#
loop_
_entity_poly.entity_id
_entity_poly.type
_entity_poly.pdbx_seq_one_letter_code
_entity_poly.pdbx_strand_id
1 'polypeptide(L)'
;DPAFSASRLSLLDRGFVFVLAHIRGGGELGQLWYEDGKLFNKQNTFNDFIDVTETLIAQGYGDGKRVFAMGGSAGGLLMGAVINQAPQLFHGVVAQVPFVDV
;
A
#
# COMPACT_ATOMS: atom_id res chain seq x y z
N ASP A 1 -10.67 3.68 3.43
CA ASP A 1 -11.88 4.44 3.11
C ASP A 1 -11.66 5.78 2.42
N PRO A 2 -12.55 6.12 1.47
CA PRO A 2 -12.54 7.41 0.80
C PRO A 2 -12.90 8.52 1.79
N ALA A 3 -12.00 9.50 1.91
CA ALA A 3 -12.22 10.71 2.69
C ALA A 3 -11.53 11.88 1.98
N PHE A 4 -12.12 13.07 2.08
CA PHE A 4 -11.50 14.29 1.57
C PHE A 4 -10.20 14.59 2.34
N SER A 5 -9.18 15.04 1.61
CA SER A 5 -7.91 15.44 2.19
C SER A 5 -7.29 16.53 1.34
N ALA A 6 -7.21 17.74 1.89
CA ALA A 6 -6.64 18.90 1.19
C ALA A 6 -5.16 18.67 0.81
N SER A 7 -4.42 17.89 1.61
CA SER A 7 -3.01 17.57 1.30
C SER A 7 -2.84 16.71 0.05
N ARG A 8 -3.88 15.97 -0.38
CA ARG A 8 -3.84 15.18 -1.64
C ARG A 8 -3.98 16.05 -2.88
N LEU A 9 -4.65 17.21 -2.79
CA LEU A 9 -4.89 18.09 -3.94
C LEU A 9 -3.58 18.50 -4.62
N SER A 10 -2.56 18.88 -3.84
CA SER A 10 -1.26 19.26 -4.40
C SER A 10 -0.59 18.14 -5.20
N LEU A 11 -0.78 16.87 -4.83
CA LEU A 11 -0.26 15.74 -5.60
C LEU A 11 -1.05 15.56 -6.91
N LEU A 12 -2.38 15.61 -6.83
CA LEU A 12 -3.26 15.49 -8.00
C LEU A 12 -2.99 16.60 -9.01
N ASP A 13 -2.83 17.85 -8.58
CA ASP A 13 -2.51 19.00 -9.43
C ASP A 13 -1.15 18.85 -10.15
N ARG A 14 -0.23 18.08 -9.57
CA ARG A 14 1.09 17.77 -10.14
C ARG A 14 1.07 16.53 -11.05
N GLY A 15 -0.11 15.98 -11.32
CA GLY A 15 -0.31 14.83 -12.21
C GLY A 15 -0.10 13.47 -11.54
N PHE A 16 -0.10 13.38 -10.21
CA PHE A 16 -0.06 12.09 -9.54
C PHE A 16 -1.41 11.37 -9.66
N VAL A 17 -1.34 10.05 -9.81
CA VAL A 17 -2.47 9.17 -9.53
C VAL A 17 -2.42 8.79 -8.05
N PHE A 18 -3.52 8.99 -7.33
CA PHE A 18 -3.64 8.61 -5.93
C PHE A 18 -4.49 7.34 -5.79
N VAL A 19 -3.98 6.35 -5.06
CA VAL A 19 -4.59 5.02 -4.92
C VAL A 19 -4.80 4.71 -3.43
N LEU A 20 -5.99 4.18 -3.11
CA LEU A 20 -6.27 3.56 -1.82
C LEU A 20 -6.46 2.06 -2.05
N ALA A 21 -5.51 1.25 -1.60
CA ALA A 21 -5.59 -0.21 -1.68
C ALA A 21 -6.26 -0.77 -0.43
N HIS A 22 -7.47 -1.33 -0.58
CA HIS A 22 -8.17 -2.05 0.49
C HIS A 22 -7.76 -3.53 0.48
N ILE A 23 -6.64 -3.83 1.12
CA ILE A 23 -5.99 -5.15 1.16
C ILE A 23 -6.51 -6.02 2.32
N ARG A 24 -6.27 -7.34 2.27
CA ARG A 24 -6.62 -8.25 3.37
C ARG A 24 -5.96 -7.86 4.68
N GLY A 25 -6.65 -8.12 5.78
CA GLY A 25 -6.32 -7.62 7.12
C GLY A 25 -7.01 -6.31 7.47
N GLY A 26 -7.68 -5.67 6.50
CA GLY A 26 -8.71 -4.66 6.74
C GLY A 26 -10.09 -5.27 6.96
N GLY A 27 -11.11 -4.43 7.15
CA GLY A 27 -12.48 -4.85 7.46
C GLY A 27 -13.47 -4.70 6.30
N GLU A 28 -13.00 -4.31 5.12
CA GLU A 28 -13.83 -3.83 4.01
C GLU A 28 -14.78 -4.90 3.46
N LEU A 29 -14.40 -6.17 3.54
CA LEU A 29 -15.21 -7.32 3.15
C LEU A 29 -15.57 -8.23 4.34
N GLY A 30 -15.55 -7.68 5.57
CA GLY A 30 -15.95 -8.37 6.80
C GLY A 30 -14.87 -9.24 7.45
N GLN A 31 -15.29 -10.10 8.37
CA GLN A 31 -14.38 -10.83 9.27
C GLN A 31 -13.39 -11.74 8.54
N LEU A 32 -13.83 -12.45 7.49
CA LEU A 32 -12.95 -13.34 6.74
C LEU A 32 -11.81 -12.57 6.05
N TRP A 33 -12.10 -11.38 5.52
CA TRP A 33 -11.10 -10.50 4.90
C TRP A 33 -10.03 -10.05 5.90
N TYR A 34 -10.45 -9.78 7.13
CA TYR A 34 -9.57 -9.44 8.24
C TYR A 34 -8.72 -10.64 8.68
N GLU A 35 -9.33 -11.83 8.83
CA GLU A 35 -8.66 -13.05 9.26
C GLU A 35 -7.63 -13.56 8.24
N ASP A 36 -7.93 -13.40 6.95
CA ASP A 36 -7.04 -13.79 5.86
C ASP A 36 -5.84 -12.85 5.68
N GLY A 37 -5.70 -11.78 6.49
CA GLY A 37 -4.55 -10.87 6.46
C GLY A 37 -3.92 -10.61 7.84
N LYS A 38 -4.09 -11.51 8.80
CA LYS A 38 -3.47 -11.39 10.15
C LYS A 38 -2.72 -12.65 10.56
N LEU A 39 -1.86 -12.52 11.57
CA LEU A 39 -1.11 -13.64 12.17
C LEU A 39 -0.35 -14.43 11.10
N PHE A 40 -0.55 -15.76 11.03
CA PHE A 40 0.10 -16.63 10.07
C PHE A 40 -0.27 -16.34 8.61
N ASN A 41 -1.38 -15.63 8.37
CA ASN A 41 -1.81 -15.20 7.04
C ASN A 41 -1.28 -13.80 6.67
N LYS A 42 -0.41 -13.19 7.49
CA LYS A 42 -0.01 -11.79 7.30
C LYS A 42 0.68 -11.52 5.96
N GLN A 43 1.31 -12.53 5.37
CA GLN A 43 1.92 -12.43 4.05
C GLN A 43 0.91 -12.06 2.95
N ASN A 44 -0.37 -12.42 3.11
CA ASN A 44 -1.43 -12.03 2.17
C ASN A 44 -1.60 -10.51 2.11
N THR A 45 -1.51 -9.80 3.24
CA THR A 45 -1.55 -8.33 3.26
C THR A 45 -0.45 -7.73 2.38
N PHE A 46 0.77 -8.30 2.46
CA PHE A 46 1.92 -7.78 1.73
C PHE A 46 1.81 -8.09 0.23
N ASN A 47 1.41 -9.32 -0.09
CA ASN A 47 1.16 -9.74 -1.47
C ASN A 47 0.07 -8.89 -2.12
N ASP A 48 -1.06 -8.66 -1.46
CA ASP A 48 -2.16 -7.85 -2.00
C ASP A 48 -1.71 -6.44 -2.36
N PHE A 49 -0.85 -5.83 -1.55
CA PHE A 49 -0.34 -4.48 -1.82
C PHE A 49 0.60 -4.44 -3.03
N ILE A 50 1.45 -5.47 -3.17
CA ILE A 50 2.33 -5.66 -4.33
C ILE A 50 1.49 -5.91 -5.59
N ASP A 51 0.54 -6.85 -5.52
CA ASP A 51 -0.33 -7.24 -6.64
C ASP A 51 -1.15 -6.05 -7.16
N VAL A 52 -1.72 -5.23 -6.27
CA VAL A 52 -2.43 -4.00 -6.66
C VAL A 52 -1.49 -3.03 -7.36
N THR A 53 -0.26 -2.87 -6.85
CA THR A 53 0.73 -1.98 -7.44
C THR A 53 1.11 -2.43 -8.85
N GLU A 54 1.48 -3.70 -9.02
CA GLU A 54 1.84 -4.28 -10.32
C GLU A 54 0.69 -4.22 -11.32
N THR A 55 -0.52 -4.53 -10.86
CA THR A 55 -1.73 -4.50 -11.69
C THR A 55 -2.00 -3.11 -12.24
N LEU A 56 -1.88 -2.07 -11.41
CA LEU A 56 -2.12 -0.69 -11.83
C LEU A 56 -1.06 -0.21 -12.83
N ILE A 57 0.21 -0.55 -12.61
CA ILE A 57 1.29 -0.26 -13.56
C ILE A 57 1.02 -0.95 -14.91
N ALA A 58 0.66 -2.24 -14.87
CA ALA A 58 0.37 -3.02 -16.08
C ALA A 58 -0.84 -2.47 -16.86
N GLN A 59 -1.82 -1.91 -16.17
CA GLN A 59 -2.97 -1.23 -16.78
C GLN A 59 -2.67 0.20 -17.27
N GLY A 60 -1.44 0.69 -17.08
CA GLY A 60 -1.02 2.02 -17.52
C GLY A 60 -1.44 3.16 -16.59
N TYR A 61 -1.81 2.86 -15.34
CA TYR A 61 -2.05 3.90 -14.34
C TYR A 61 -0.72 4.41 -13.78
N GLY A 62 -0.39 5.66 -14.13
CA GLY A 62 0.83 6.32 -13.70
C GLY A 62 2.08 5.84 -14.45
N ASP A 63 3.25 6.24 -13.95
CA ASP A 63 4.55 5.85 -14.50
C ASP A 63 5.16 4.76 -13.61
N GLY A 64 5.36 3.56 -14.16
CA GLY A 64 5.94 2.42 -13.44
C GLY A 64 7.34 2.65 -12.88
N LYS A 65 8.06 3.69 -13.31
CA LYS A 65 9.36 4.09 -12.75
C LYS A 65 9.25 5.11 -11.62
N ARG A 66 8.05 5.66 -11.37
CA ARG A 66 7.77 6.74 -10.41
C ARG A 66 6.63 6.36 -9.46
N VAL A 67 6.72 5.15 -8.93
CA VAL A 67 5.75 4.61 -7.98
C VAL A 67 6.22 4.89 -6.57
N PHE A 68 5.32 5.37 -5.73
CA PHE A 68 5.59 5.69 -4.33
C PHE A 68 4.55 5.01 -3.44
N ALA A 69 4.97 4.53 -2.27
CA ALA A 69 4.07 3.93 -1.29
C ALA A 69 4.12 4.67 0.05
N MET A 70 3.02 4.61 0.79
CA MET A 70 2.91 5.22 2.11
C MET A 70 2.04 4.37 3.03
N GLY A 71 2.45 4.22 4.29
CA GLY A 71 1.69 3.52 5.32
C GLY A 71 2.12 3.93 6.72
N GLY A 72 1.17 4.01 7.64
CA GLY A 72 1.40 4.40 9.04
C GLY A 72 0.98 3.34 10.06
N SER A 73 1.65 3.29 11.21
CA SER A 73 1.42 2.29 12.27
C SER A 73 1.55 0.85 11.73
N ALA A 74 0.48 0.05 11.72
CA ALA A 74 0.47 -1.27 11.06
C ALA A 74 0.78 -1.17 9.54
N GLY A 75 0.43 -0.05 8.90
CA GLY A 75 0.86 0.27 7.54
C GLY A 75 2.36 0.55 7.42
N GLY A 76 3.02 0.97 8.49
CA GLY A 76 4.48 1.13 8.52
C GLY A 76 5.21 -0.21 8.48
N LEU A 77 4.68 -1.23 9.15
CA LEU A 77 5.12 -2.63 9.00
C LEU A 77 4.93 -3.11 7.55
N LEU A 78 3.76 -2.84 6.95
CA LEU A 78 3.50 -3.14 5.54
C LEU A 78 4.55 -2.52 4.63
N MET A 79 4.86 -1.23 4.81
CA MET A 79 5.90 -0.55 4.04
C MET A 79 7.27 -1.23 4.18
N GLY A 80 7.66 -1.59 5.41
CA GLY A 80 8.90 -2.32 5.65
C GLY A 80 8.94 -3.69 4.96
N ALA A 81 7.83 -4.43 4.97
CA ALA A 81 7.74 -5.72 4.30
C ALA A 81 7.86 -5.60 2.78
N VAL A 82 7.09 -4.70 2.13
CA VAL A 82 7.05 -4.62 0.66
C VAL A 82 8.33 -4.09 0.05
N ILE A 83 9.07 -3.20 0.72
CA ILE A 83 10.39 -2.76 0.23
C ILE A 83 11.44 -3.86 0.32
N ASN A 84 11.32 -4.80 1.25
CA ASN A 84 12.22 -5.95 1.33
C ASN A 84 11.85 -7.04 0.31
N GLN A 85 10.56 -7.22 0.03
CA GLN A 85 10.06 -8.26 -0.87
C GLN A 85 10.09 -7.84 -2.35
N ALA A 86 9.80 -6.57 -2.65
CA ALA A 86 9.73 -6.05 -4.02
C ALA A 86 10.35 -4.63 -4.14
N PRO A 87 11.64 -4.44 -3.77
CA PRO A 87 12.30 -3.13 -3.80
C PRO A 87 12.27 -2.46 -5.18
N GLN A 88 12.25 -3.24 -6.25
CA GLN A 88 12.23 -2.76 -7.63
C GLN A 88 10.95 -2.01 -8.01
N LEU A 89 9.86 -2.20 -7.26
CA LEU A 89 8.57 -1.58 -7.57
C LEU A 89 8.47 -0.13 -7.09
N PHE A 90 9.24 0.28 -6.08
CA PHE A 90 9.03 1.56 -5.40
C PHE A 90 10.22 2.50 -5.57
N HIS A 91 9.98 3.66 -6.17
CA HIS A 91 10.96 4.74 -6.25
C HIS A 91 11.21 5.41 -4.89
N GLY A 92 10.21 5.39 -4.01
CA GLY A 92 10.34 5.87 -2.64
C GLY A 92 9.16 5.44 -1.77
N VAL A 93 9.40 5.31 -0.47
CA VAL A 93 8.40 4.86 0.51
C VAL A 93 8.39 5.74 1.74
N VAL A 94 7.20 6.09 2.21
CA VAL A 94 6.97 6.82 3.46
C VAL A 94 6.40 5.85 4.51
N ALA A 95 7.25 5.34 5.38
CA ALA A 95 6.87 4.52 6.53
C ALA A 95 6.68 5.41 7.77
N GLN A 96 5.44 5.63 8.20
CA GLN A 96 5.13 6.48 9.35
C GLN A 96 4.99 5.66 10.62
N VAL A 97 5.70 6.06 11.69
CA VAL A 97 5.72 5.39 13.00
C VAL A 97 5.75 3.85 12.89
N PRO A 98 6.73 3.28 12.16
CA PRO A 98 6.67 1.88 11.77
C PRO A 98 7.12 0.93 12.88
N PHE A 99 6.53 -0.26 12.90
CA PHE A 99 7.01 -1.41 13.67
C PHE A 99 7.72 -2.35 12.68
N VAL A 100 9.05 -2.44 12.75
CA VAL A 100 9.88 -3.18 11.76
C VAL A 100 10.83 -4.21 12.38
N ASP A 101 10.82 -4.31 13.70
CA ASP A 101 11.45 -5.40 14.47
C ASP A 101 10.30 -6.15 15.16
N VAL A 102 9.96 -7.32 14.62
CA VAL A 102 8.72 -8.08 14.91
C VAL A 102 8.97 -9.57 14.99
#